data_AF-A0A5B2YZL5-F1
#
_entry.id   AF-A0A5B2YZL5-F1
#
_cell.length_a   1.000
_cell.length_b   1.000
_cell.length_c   1.000
_cell.angle_alpha   90.00
_cell.angle_beta   90.00
_cell.angle_gamma   90.00
#
_symmetry.space_group_name_H-M   'P 1'
#
loop_
_entity.id
_entity.type
_entity.pdbx_description
1 polymer ?
#
loop_
_entity_poly.entity_id
_entity_poly.type
_entity_poly.pdbx_seq_one_letter_code
_entity_poly.pdbx_strand_id
1 'polypeptide(L)' 'MFDASLIPETLIDEFHLLVNPLIMRKEKTIFKDLKENQKLVFIESKVFDNGLLSPHYRASSNIAQNISKLKKI' A
#
# COMPACT_ATOMS: atom_id res chain seq x y z
N MET A 1 -11.91 3.16 -8.53
CA MET A 1 -12.03 1.80 -7.96
C MET A 1 -10.62 1.31 -7.71
N PHE A 2 -10.29 0.87 -6.48
CA PHE A 2 -8.99 0.25 -6.21
C PHE A 2 -9.00 -1.18 -6.73
N ASP A 3 -8.02 -1.55 -7.55
CA ASP A 3 -7.88 -2.91 -8.10
C ASP A 3 -6.72 -3.63 -7.41
N ALA A 4 -7.05 -4.49 -6.44
CA ALA A 4 -6.07 -5.23 -5.66
C ALA A 4 -5.35 -6.31 -6.48
N SER A 5 -5.85 -6.66 -7.67
CA SER A 5 -5.24 -7.67 -8.54
C SER A 5 -3.87 -7.27 -9.09
N LEU A 6 -3.51 -5.98 -9.01
CA LEU A 6 -2.19 -5.47 -9.44
C LEU A 6 -1.10 -5.65 -8.38
N ILE A 7 -1.47 -5.94 -7.12
CA ILE A 7 -0.51 -6.10 -6.03
C ILE A 7 0.40 -7.32 -6.26
N PRO A 8 -0.10 -8.52 -6.59
CA PRO A 8 0.74 -9.69 -6.87
C PRO A 8 1.64 -9.50 -8.11
N GLU A 9 1.20 -8.70 -9.08
CA GLU A 9 1.98 -8.40 -10.30
C GLU A 9 3.13 -7.41 -10.05
N THR A 10 3.31 -6.93 -8.81
CA THR A 10 4.34 -5.95 -8.42
C THR A 10 4.25 -4.61 -9.17
N LEU A 11 3.06 -4.28 -9.69
CA LEU A 11 2.82 -3.07 -10.50
C LEU A 11 2.45 -1.83 -9.67
N ILE A 12 2.30 -1.98 -8.35
CA ILE A 12 1.99 -0.87 -7.45
C ILE A 12 3.25 -0.47 -6.68
N ASP A 13 3.77 0.73 -6.96
CA ASP A 13 4.92 1.30 -6.26
C ASP A 13 4.55 1.97 -4.93
N GLU A 14 3.45 2.70 -4.89
CA GLU A 14 3.06 3.55 -3.76
C GLU A 14 1.59 3.33 -3.36
N PHE A 15 1.33 3.41 -2.06
CA PHE A 15 0.01 3.29 -1.46
C PHE A 15 -0.30 4.57 -0.71
N HIS A 16 -1.24 5.35 -1.25
CA HIS A 16 -1.84 6.51 -0.60
C HIS A 16 -3.22 6.11 -0.09
N LEU A 17 -3.33 5.83 1.20
CA LEU A 17 -4.57 5.36 1.81
C LEU A 17 -5.33 6.51 2.47
N LEU A 18 -6.64 6.34 2.64
CA LEU A 18 -7.48 7.18 3.49
C LEU A 18 -8.14 6.30 4.53
N VAL A 19 -7.79 6.50 5.79
CA VAL A 19 -8.25 5.71 6.93
C VAL A 19 -9.22 6.54 7.76
N ASN A 20 -10.49 6.13 7.74
CA ASN A 20 -11.54 6.72 8.57
C ASN A 20 -11.50 6.13 9.99
N PRO A 21 -11.74 6.94 11.04
CA PRO A 21 -11.83 6.48 12.43
C PRO A 21 -13.17 5.77 12.70
N LEU A 22 -13.45 4.70 11.96
CA LEU A 22 -14.69 3.93 11.98
C LEU A 22 -14.35 2.44 12.06
N ILE A 23 -15.06 1.71 12.92
CA ILE A 23 -15.01 0.24 12.94
C ILE A 23 -16.13 -0.30 12.04
N MET A 24 -15.77 -1.06 11.01
CA MET A 24 -16.72 -1.68 10.10
C MET A 24 -16.92 -3.17 10.42
N ARG A 25 -18.17 -3.61 10.52
CA ARG A 25 -18.55 -5.01 10.77
C ARG A 25 -18.49 -5.83 9.46
N LYS A 26 -17.29 -6.06 8.93
CA LYS A 26 -16.93 -7.11 7.95
C LYS A 26 -17.74 -7.18 6.65
N GLU A 27 -17.85 -6.10 5.87
CA GLU A 27 -18.64 -6.14 4.63
C GLU A 27 -17.86 -6.05 3.30
N LYS A 28 -16.61 -5.57 3.28
CA LYS A 28 -15.68 -5.65 2.13
C LYS A 28 -14.28 -5.23 2.57
N THR A 29 -13.28 -6.10 2.42
CA THR A 29 -11.87 -5.69 2.50
C THR A 29 -11.43 -5.15 1.13
N ILE A 30 -10.55 -4.15 1.12
CA ILE A 30 -9.94 -3.61 -0.11
C ILE A 30 -8.82 -4.52 -0.64
N PHE A 31 -8.48 -5.58 0.10
CA PHE A 31 -7.31 -6.44 -0.11
C PHE A 31 -7.68 -7.90 -0.35
N LYS A 32 -8.82 -8.17 -1.00
CA LYS A 32 -9.38 -9.53 -1.13
C LYS A 32 -8.47 -10.51 -1.88
N ASP A 33 -7.68 -10.01 -2.83
CA ASP A 33 -6.91 -10.85 -3.75
C ASP A 33 -5.44 -11.02 -3.32
N LEU A 34 -5.09 -10.60 -2.10
CA LEU A 34 -3.76 -10.82 -1.55
C LEU A 34 -3.56 -12.28 -1.16
N LYS A 35 -2.81 -13.00 -1.99
CA LYS A 35 -2.37 -14.38 -1.73
C LYS A 35 -1.20 -14.44 -0.74
N GLU A 36 -0.42 -13.37 -0.65
CA GLU A 36 0.77 -13.24 0.19
C GLU A 36 0.79 -11.89 0.91
N ASN A 37 1.61 -11.75 1.95
CA ASN A 37 1.77 -10.49 2.67
C ASN A 37 2.52 -9.45 1.81
N GLN A 38 1.85 -8.35 1.45
CA GLN A 38 2.51 -7.21 0.82
C GLN A 38 3.32 -6.42 1.86
N LYS A 39 4.65 -6.44 1.71
CA LYS A 39 5.55 -5.64 2.57
C LYS A 39 5.55 -4.17 2.11
N LEU A 40 5.29 -3.29 3.06
CA LEU A 40 5.23 -1.84 2.85
C LEU A 40 6.26 -1.13 3.73
N VAL A 41 6.86 -0.07 3.19
CA VAL A 41 7.70 0.88 3.92
C VAL A 41 6.89 2.14 4.16
N PHE A 42 6.73 2.52 5.43
CA PHE A 42 6.10 3.79 5.79
C PHE A 42 6.98 4.96 5.34
N ILE A 43 6.37 5.94 4.67
CA ILE A 43 7.05 7.16 4.22
C ILE A 43 6.65 8.32 5.14
N GLU A 44 5.36 8.61 5.19
CA GLU A 44 4.81 9.71 5.98
C GLU A 44 3.31 9.52 6.20
N SER A 45 2.71 10.38 7.02
CA SER A 45 1.26 10.47 7.13
C SER A 45 0.79 11.88 7.39
N LYS A 46 -0.42 12.17 6.91
CA LYS A 46 -1.14 13.41 7.19
C LYS A 46 -2.39 13.11 8.02
N VAL A 47 -2.55 13.82 9.13
CA VAL A 47 -3.79 13.83 9.92
C VAL A 47 -4.60 15.05 9.51
N PHE A 48 -5.90 14.87 9.31
CA PHE A 48 -6.84 15.96 9.05
C PHE A 48 -7.61 16.31 10.33
N ASP A 49 -8.12 17.53 10.42
CA ASP A 49 -8.82 18.04 11.61
C ASP A 49 -10.08 17.23 11.98
N ASN A 50 -10.63 16.48 11.03
CA ASN A 50 -11.78 15.59 11.24
C ASN A 50 -11.39 14.16 11.68
N GLY A 51 -10.11 13.92 12.00
CA GLY A 51 -9.60 12.61 12.42
C GLY A 51 -9.34 11.62 11.29
N LEU A 52 -9.51 12.01 10.02
CA LEU A 52 -9.08 11.21 8.88
C LEU A 52 -7.54 11.13 8.87
N LEU A 53 -7.00 9.96 8.55
CA LEU A 53 -5.57 9.75 8.37
C LEU A 53 -5.27 9.39 6.91
N SER A 54 -4.29 10.05 6.31
CA SER A 54 -3.73 9.66 5.01
C SER A 54 -2.30 9.19 5.15
N PRO A 55 -2.07 7.89 5.36
CA PRO A 55 -0.73 7.34 5.39
C PRO A 55 -0.24 7.04 3.96
N HIS A 56 1.02 7.34 3.73
CA HIS A 56 1.75 7.10 2.50
C HIS A 56 2.79 6.00 2.73
N TYR A 57 2.71 4.94 1.93
CA TYR A 57 3.66 3.84 1.92
C TYR A 57 4.25 3.59 0.54
N ARG A 58 5.44 2.97 0.52
CA ARG A 58 6.06 2.41 -0.67
C ARG A 58 6.12 0.89 -0.61
N ALA A 59 5.93 0.20 -1.73
CA ALA A 59 6.12 -1.24 -1.84
C ALA A 59 7.60 -1.63 -1.65
N SER A 60 7.88 -2.54 -0.71
CA SER A 60 9.25 -3.01 -0.47
C SER A 60 9.80 -3.87 -1.61
N SER A 61 8.93 -4.56 -2.35
CA SER A 61 9.28 -5.36 -3.54
C SER A 61 10.04 -4.53 -4.57
N ASN A 62 9.65 -3.27 -4.73
CA ASN A 62 10.17 -2.41 -5.80
C ASN A 62 11.50 -1.77 -5.39
N ILE A 63 11.76 -1.61 -4.09
CA ILE A 63 13.08 -1.21 -3.57
C ILE A 63 14.12 -2.28 -3.91
N ALA A 64 13.80 -3.57 -3.69
CA ALA A 64 14.71 -4.67 -4.00
C ALA A 64 14.96 -4.81 -5.52
N GLN A 65 13.94 -4.60 -6.35
CA GLN A 65 14.08 -4.61 -7.82
C GLN A 65 14.89 -3.43 -8.35
N ASN A 66 14.74 -2.24 -7.75
CA ASN A 66 15.50 -1.06 -8.15
C ASN A 66 16.99 -1.20 -7.79
N ILE A 67 17.30 -1.76 -6.62
CA ILE A 67 18.69 -2.07 -6.22
C ILE A 67 19.28 -3.15 -7.14
N SER A 68 18.51 -4.17 -7.56
CA SER A 68 19.02 -5.20 -8.46
C SER A 68 19.24 -4.70 -9.90
N LYS A 69 18.44 -3.74 -10.37
CA LYS A 69 18.69 -3.01 -11.64
C LYS A 69 19.96 -2.15 -11.55
N LEU A 70 20.20 -1.47 -10.43
CA LEU A 70 21.39 -0.62 -10.24
C LEU A 70 22.70 -1.43 -10.13
N LYS A 71 22.65 -2.68 -9.68
CA LYS A 71 23.82 -3.57 -9.59
C LYS A 71 24.18 -4.30 -10.89
N LYS A 72 23.44 -4.06 -11.99
CA LYS A 72 23.66 -4.67 -13.31
C LYS A 72 24.36 -3.74 -14.31
N ILE A 73 24.89 -2.61 -13.83
CA ILE A 73 25.72 -1.66 -14.59
C ILE A 73 27.16 -1.82 -14.15
#